data_AF-A0A935T7Y7-F1
#
_entry.id   AF-A0A935T7Y7-F1
#
_cell.length_a   1.000
_cell.length_b   1.000
_cell.length_c   1.000
_cell.angle_alpha   90.00
_cell.angle_beta   90.00
_cell.angle_gamma   90.00
#
_symmetry.space_group_name_H-M   'P 1'
#
loop_
_entity.id
_entity.type
_entity.pdbx_description
1 polymer ?
#
loop_
_entity_poly.entity_id
_entity_poly.type
_entity_poly.pdbx_seq_one_letter_code
_entity_poly.pdbx_strand_id
1 'polypeptide(L)'
;MNRYDPDQIPNPEEWLALDEQLRLGLVESFHRRARVALPNVTIHAAFHVVVENQLAENYEPTARAMTRLTTEGLSRHEAVHAIASVVTEHIHDLFNAKADAESSKTVYAAAVERLTAGAWRES
;
A
#
# COMPACT_ATOMS: atom_id res chain seq x y z
N MET A 1 -13.02 12.68 6.26
CA MET A 1 -13.22 11.37 6.95
C MET A 1 -12.67 11.33 8.38
N ASN A 2 -13.19 10.46 9.25
CA ASN A 2 -12.76 10.30 10.66
C ASN A 2 -12.48 8.85 11.11
N ARG A 3 -12.64 7.88 10.21
CA ARG A 3 -12.38 6.46 10.42
C ARG A 3 -11.83 5.86 9.14
N TYR A 4 -10.80 5.03 9.28
CA TYR A 4 -10.25 4.21 8.20
C TYR A 4 -10.69 2.76 8.38
N ASP A 5 -11.01 2.12 7.25
CA ASP A 5 -11.29 0.70 7.09
C ASP A 5 -10.64 0.25 5.77
N PRO A 6 -9.58 -0.56 5.79
CA PRO A 6 -8.85 -0.97 4.59
C PRO A 6 -9.69 -1.87 3.66
N ASP A 7 -10.79 -2.44 4.14
CA ASP A 7 -11.70 -3.22 3.30
C ASP A 7 -12.77 -2.37 2.59
N GLN A 8 -12.81 -1.08 2.88
CA GLN A 8 -13.65 -0.10 2.20
C GLN A 8 -12.78 0.86 1.38
N ILE A 9 -13.25 1.26 0.21
CA ILE A 9 -12.54 2.23 -0.62
C ILE A 9 -12.68 3.61 0.04
N PRO A 10 -11.58 4.26 0.46
CA PRO A 10 -11.65 5.64 0.95
C PRO A 10 -12.15 6.57 -0.17
N ASN A 11 -12.93 7.59 0.18
CA ASN A 11 -13.21 8.66 -0.78
C ASN A 11 -11.88 9.38 -1.11
N PRO A 12 -11.45 9.44 -2.39
CA PRO A 12 -10.15 10.01 -2.76
C PRO A 12 -9.97 11.47 -2.36
N GLU A 13 -11.00 12.31 -2.56
CA GLU A 13 -10.95 13.74 -2.23
C GLU A 13 -10.85 13.94 -0.72
N GLU A 14 -11.66 13.23 0.07
CA GLU A 14 -11.58 13.30 1.53
C GLU A 14 -10.25 12.76 2.07
N TRP A 15 -9.70 11.70 1.47
CA TRP A 15 -8.43 11.11 1.87
C TRP A 15 -7.26 12.06 1.61
N LEU A 16 -7.19 12.63 0.40
CA LEU A 16 -6.12 13.54 0.01
C LEU A 16 -6.22 14.91 0.69
N ALA A 17 -7.40 15.31 1.17
CA ALA A 17 -7.58 16.53 1.97
C ALA A 17 -7.03 16.43 3.39
N LEU A 18 -6.75 15.23 3.90
CA LEU A 18 -6.15 15.04 5.22
C LEU A 18 -4.65 15.34 5.21
N ASP A 19 -4.14 15.92 6.29
CA ASP A 19 -2.71 15.91 6.53
C ASP A 19 -2.19 14.47 6.71
N GLU A 20 -0.90 14.29 6.42
CA GLU A 20 -0.25 12.99 6.47
C GLU A 20 -0.31 12.36 7.86
N GLN A 21 -0.19 13.16 8.93
CA GLN A 21 -0.20 12.66 10.30
C GLN A 21 -1.58 12.16 10.72
N LEU A 22 -2.67 12.79 10.25
CA LEU A 22 -4.02 12.27 10.39
C LEU A 22 -4.22 10.97 9.60
N ARG A 23 -3.72 10.87 8.36
CA ARG A 23 -3.79 9.61 7.59
C ARG A 23 -3.09 8.46 8.32
N LEU A 24 -1.87 8.70 8.81
CA LEU A 24 -1.13 7.74 9.65
C LEU A 24 -1.94 7.36 10.90
N GLY A 25 -2.42 8.35 11.65
CA GLY A 25 -3.19 8.14 12.88
C GLY A 25 -4.46 7.32 12.67
N LEU A 26 -5.17 7.51 11.55
CA LEU A 26 -6.36 6.73 11.20
C LEU A 26 -6.02 5.24 10.97
N VAL A 27 -4.94 4.96 10.24
CA VAL A 27 -4.48 3.59 9.98
C VAL A 27 -3.95 2.92 11.24
N GLU A 28 -3.13 3.61 12.03
CA GLU A 28 -2.65 3.08 13.32
C GLU A 28 -3.81 2.75 14.25
N SER A 29 -4.83 3.61 14.29
CA SER A 29 -6.01 3.41 15.12
C SER A 29 -6.83 2.20 14.68
N PHE A 30 -6.90 1.91 13.38
CA PHE A 30 -7.52 0.68 12.87
C PHE A 30 -6.78 -0.56 13.40
N HIS A 31 -5.46 -0.63 13.21
CA HIS A 31 -4.66 -1.80 13.60
C HIS A 31 -4.59 -1.98 15.13
N ARG A 32 -4.51 -0.89 15.91
CA ARG A 32 -4.60 -0.97 17.39
C ARG A 32 -5.93 -1.56 17.85
N ARG A 33 -7.06 -1.19 17.22
CA ARG A 33 -8.39 -1.76 17.54
C ARG A 33 -8.49 -3.22 17.11
N ALA A 34 -7.88 -3.59 16.00
CA ALA A 34 -7.82 -4.97 15.52
C ALA A 34 -6.96 -5.89 16.42
N ARG A 35 -6.19 -5.32 17.36
CA ARG A 35 -5.30 -6.04 18.30
C ARG A 35 -4.27 -6.93 17.59
N VAL A 36 -3.84 -6.52 16.40
CA VAL A 36 -2.78 -7.20 15.65
C VAL A 36 -1.43 -6.79 16.25
N ALA A 37 -0.61 -7.77 16.61
CA ALA A 37 0.75 -7.52 17.06
C ALA A 37 1.62 -7.17 15.85
N LEU A 38 1.99 -5.89 15.73
CA LEU A 38 2.86 -5.39 14.68
C LEU A 38 4.22 -4.98 15.28
N PRO A 39 5.35 -5.29 14.62
CA PRO A 39 6.68 -4.90 15.11
C PRO A 39 6.83 -3.38 15.26
N ASN A 40 6.27 -2.61 14.33
CA ASN A 40 6.20 -1.16 14.38
C ASN A 40 4.92 -0.67 13.67
N VAL A 41 3.94 -0.23 14.47
CA VAL A 41 2.63 0.20 13.95
C VAL A 41 2.72 1.43 13.05
N THR A 42 3.67 2.34 13.33
CA THR A 42 3.83 3.58 12.58
C THR A 42 4.40 3.33 11.19
N ILE A 43 5.45 2.51 11.08
CA ILE A 43 6.01 2.12 9.77
C ILE A 43 4.98 1.34 8.96
N HIS A 44 4.26 0.41 9.60
CA HIS A 44 3.19 -0.33 8.94
C HIS A 44 2.09 0.60 8.41
N ALA A 45 1.66 1.57 9.23
CA ALA A 45 0.70 2.60 8.80
C ALA A 45 1.21 3.45 7.64
N ALA A 46 2.50 3.80 7.63
CA ALA A 46 3.10 4.56 6.54
C ALA A 46 3.00 3.82 5.20
N PHE A 47 3.24 2.51 5.18
CA PHE A 47 3.11 1.73 3.95
C PHE A 47 1.67 1.65 3.43
N HIS A 48 0.68 1.51 4.32
CA HIS A 48 -0.73 1.67 3.93
C HIS A 48 -0.97 3.04 3.30
N VAL A 49 -0.51 4.11 3.94
CA VAL A 49 -0.73 5.48 3.46
C VAL A 49 -0.11 5.68 2.07
N VAL A 50 1.07 5.12 1.79
CA VAL A 50 1.67 5.17 0.45
C VAL A 50 0.75 4.52 -0.59
N VAL A 51 0.23 3.32 -0.33
CA VAL A 51 -0.65 2.62 -1.28
C VAL A 51 -1.98 3.35 -1.44
N GLU A 52 -2.58 3.83 -0.36
CA GLU A 52 -3.85 4.57 -0.40
C GLU A 52 -3.70 5.91 -1.13
N ASN A 53 -2.57 6.61 -0.97
CA ASN A 53 -2.28 7.82 -1.76
C ASN A 53 -2.18 7.49 -3.25
N GLN A 54 -1.44 6.45 -3.63
CA GLN A 54 -1.34 6.02 -5.02
C GLN A 54 -2.70 5.68 -5.63
N LEU A 55 -3.58 5.03 -4.86
CA LEU A 55 -4.94 4.74 -5.30
C LEU A 55 -5.79 6.01 -5.43
N ALA A 56 -5.74 6.90 -4.45
CA ALA A 56 -6.50 8.15 -4.47
C ALA A 56 -6.05 9.09 -5.61
N GLU A 57 -4.75 9.07 -5.94
CA GLU A 57 -4.16 9.81 -7.06
C GLU A 57 -4.36 9.12 -8.43
N ASN A 58 -5.04 7.97 -8.47
CA ASN A 58 -5.22 7.14 -9.68
C ASN A 58 -3.89 6.76 -10.36
N TYR A 59 -2.86 6.46 -9.58
CA TYR A 59 -1.62 5.92 -10.11
C TYR A 59 -1.88 4.54 -10.73
N GLU A 60 -1.88 4.50 -12.07
CA GLU A 60 -2.47 3.38 -12.81
C GLU A 60 -1.89 1.99 -12.47
N PRO A 61 -0.56 1.80 -12.28
CA PRO A 61 -0.03 0.49 -11.93
C PRO A 61 -0.64 -0.06 -10.63
N THR A 62 -0.78 0.79 -9.61
CA THR A 62 -1.38 0.42 -8.33
C THR A 62 -2.89 0.17 -8.46
N ALA A 63 -3.61 0.98 -9.25
CA ALA A 63 -5.04 0.78 -9.50
C ALA A 63 -5.32 -0.54 -10.25
N ARG A 64 -4.50 -0.87 -11.26
CA ARG A 64 -4.58 -2.14 -12.00
C ARG A 64 -4.24 -3.34 -11.11
N ALA A 65 -3.17 -3.23 -10.30
CA ALA A 65 -2.82 -4.26 -9.33
C ALA A 65 -3.93 -4.49 -8.31
N MET A 66 -4.52 -3.44 -7.76
CA MET A 66 -5.64 -3.54 -6.82
C MET A 66 -6.84 -4.28 -7.43
N THR A 67 -7.23 -3.94 -8.66
CA THR A 67 -8.31 -4.63 -9.38
C THR A 67 -7.98 -6.10 -9.61
N ARG A 68 -6.76 -6.40 -10.06
CA ARG A 68 -6.29 -7.76 -10.33
C ARG A 68 -6.30 -8.62 -9.06
N LEU A 69 -5.64 -8.15 -8.01
CA LEU A 69 -5.46 -8.88 -6.76
C LEU A 69 -6.79 -9.19 -6.06
N THR A 70 -7.74 -8.25 -6.09
CA THR A 70 -9.07 -8.48 -5.53
C THR A 70 -9.90 -9.45 -6.39
N THR A 71 -9.76 -9.39 -7.72
CA THR A 71 -10.36 -10.38 -8.64
C THR A 71 -9.79 -11.79 -8.43
N GLU A 72 -8.50 -11.89 -8.08
CA GLU A 72 -7.82 -13.14 -7.73
C GLU A 72 -8.11 -13.62 -6.30
N GLY A 73 -9.02 -12.95 -5.60
CA GLY A 73 -9.59 -13.39 -4.33
C GLY A 73 -8.88 -12.89 -3.07
N LEU A 74 -8.05 -11.85 -3.16
CA LEU A 74 -7.62 -11.12 -1.96
C LEU A 74 -8.73 -10.15 -1.50
N SER A 75 -8.89 -9.99 -0.19
CA SER A 75 -9.57 -8.82 0.35
C SER A 75 -8.85 -7.54 -0.07
N ARG A 76 -9.54 -6.39 -0.02
CA ARG A 76 -8.90 -5.12 -0.33
C ARG A 76 -7.75 -4.84 0.64
N HIS A 77 -7.92 -5.18 1.92
CA HIS A 77 -6.86 -5.05 2.92
C HIS A 77 -5.65 -5.93 2.59
N GLU A 78 -5.84 -7.19 2.21
CA GLU A 78 -4.74 -8.06 1.76
C GLU A 78 -4.07 -7.52 0.48
N ALA A 79 -4.83 -6.95 -0.45
CA ALA A 79 -4.26 -6.33 -1.64
C ALA A 79 -3.43 -5.08 -1.31
N VAL A 80 -3.83 -4.28 -0.31
CA VAL A 80 -3.01 -3.18 0.21
C VAL A 80 -1.70 -3.71 0.78
N HIS A 81 -1.73 -4.78 1.58
CA HIS A 81 -0.51 -5.42 2.10
C HIS A 81 0.39 -5.96 1.00
N ALA A 82 -0.17 -6.63 -0.02
CA ALA A 82 0.60 -7.18 -1.12
C ALA A 82 1.29 -6.08 -1.96
N ILE A 83 0.63 -4.95 -2.21
CA ILE A 83 1.27 -3.83 -2.92
C ILE A 83 2.31 -3.14 -2.01
N ALA A 84 2.02 -3.02 -0.71
CA ALA A 84 2.95 -2.45 0.27
C ALA A 84 4.25 -3.27 0.41
N SER A 85 4.21 -4.60 0.22
CA SER A 85 5.45 -5.40 0.22
C SER A 85 6.37 -5.01 -0.93
N VAL A 86 5.82 -4.77 -2.14
CA VAL A 86 6.57 -4.29 -3.31
C VAL A 86 7.15 -2.89 -3.07
N VAL A 87 6.39 -1.99 -2.41
CA VAL A 87 6.91 -0.68 -1.98
C VAL A 87 8.11 -0.85 -1.05
N THR A 88 8.00 -1.75 -0.07
CA THR A 88 9.02 -2.01 0.93
C THR A 88 10.31 -2.56 0.30
N GLU A 89 10.19 -3.54 -0.59
CA GLU A 89 11.30 -4.10 -1.36
C GLU A 89 11.97 -3.03 -2.22
N HIS A 90 11.18 -2.21 -2.90
CA HIS A 90 11.70 -1.15 -3.75
C HIS A 90 12.50 -0.11 -2.96
N ILE A 91 11.98 0.34 -1.81
CA ILE A 91 12.66 1.28 -0.91
C ILE A 91 13.95 0.64 -0.35
N HIS A 92 13.89 -0.63 0.03
CA HIS A 92 15.07 -1.36 0.49
C HIS A 92 16.17 -1.40 -0.59
N ASP A 93 15.83 -1.68 -1.83
CA ASP A 93 16.80 -1.73 -2.94
C ASP A 93 17.40 -0.36 -3.25
N LEU A 94 16.61 0.71 -3.15
CA LEU A 94 17.08 2.10 -3.26
C LEU A 94 18.10 2.44 -2.17
N PHE A 95 17.81 2.11 -0.90
CA PHE A 95 18.74 2.36 0.20
C PHE A 95 20.04 1.55 0.09
N ASN A 96 20.01 0.40 -0.57
CA ASN A 96 21.18 -0.45 -0.79
C ASN A 96 21.88 -0.20 -2.13
N ALA A 97 21.54 0.89 -2.84
CA ALA A 97 22.08 1.24 -4.16
C ALA A 97 22.03 0.09 -5.19
N LYS A 98 21.02 -0.79 -5.07
CA LYS A 98 20.75 -1.89 -6.00
C LYS A 98 19.86 -1.48 -7.15
N ALA A 99 19.18 -0.35 -7.02
CA ALA A 99 18.38 0.26 -8.06
C ALA A 99 19.05 1.54 -8.58
N ASP A 100 19.02 1.72 -9.89
CA ASP A 100 19.40 2.97 -10.54
C ASP A 100 18.27 4.00 -10.37
N ALA A 101 18.64 5.23 -10.00
CA ALA A 101 17.68 6.29 -9.73
C ALA A 101 16.89 6.72 -10.98
N GLU A 102 17.50 6.64 -12.17
CA GLU A 102 16.84 7.03 -13.43
C GLU A 102 15.74 6.04 -13.83
N SER A 103 15.94 4.74 -13.56
CA SER A 103 15.00 3.67 -13.88
C SER A 103 14.06 3.26 -12.73
N SER A 104 14.30 3.75 -11.51
CA SER A 104 13.60 3.38 -10.28
C SER A 104 12.07 3.33 -10.41
N LYS A 105 11.46 4.39 -10.95
CA LYS A 105 10.00 4.47 -11.12
C LYS A 105 9.46 3.40 -12.05
N THR A 106 10.18 3.11 -13.14
CA THR A 106 9.81 2.09 -14.12
C THR A 106 9.94 0.68 -13.53
N VAL A 107 11.01 0.43 -12.76
CA VAL A 107 11.23 -0.84 -12.06
C VAL A 107 10.11 -1.09 -11.04
N TYR A 108 9.77 -0.10 -10.22
CA TYR A 108 8.66 -0.18 -9.27
C TYR A 108 7.32 -0.47 -9.97
N ALA A 109 6.98 0.32 -10.99
CA ALA A 109 5.73 0.13 -11.75
C ALA A 109 5.64 -1.29 -12.32
N ALA A 110 6.73 -1.79 -12.92
CA ALA A 110 6.77 -3.13 -13.48
C ALA A 110 6.67 -4.23 -12.41
N ALA A 111 7.22 -4.01 -11.21
CA ALA A 111 7.08 -4.95 -10.10
C ALA A 111 5.63 -5.01 -9.59
N VAL A 112 4.98 -3.85 -9.41
CA VAL A 112 3.55 -3.77 -9.05
C VAL A 112 2.67 -4.44 -10.12
N GLU A 113 3.01 -4.29 -11.40
CA GLU A 113 2.26 -4.94 -12.50
C GLU A 113 2.40 -6.46 -12.54
N ARG A 114 3.55 -7.01 -12.13
CA ARG A 114 3.77 -8.46 -12.09
C ARG A 114 3.17 -9.13 -10.85
N LEU A 115 2.82 -8.37 -9.83
CA LEU A 115 2.30 -8.91 -8.57
C LEU A 115 0.96 -9.63 -8.79
N THR A 116 0.87 -10.88 -8.36
CA THR A 116 -0.37 -11.69 -8.35
C THR A 116 -0.66 -12.15 -6.93
N ALA A 117 -1.91 -12.50 -6.64
CA ALA A 117 -2.34 -13.05 -5.37
C ALA A 117 -1.69 -14.41 -5.10
N GLY A 118 -1.42 -15.20 -6.15
CA GLY A 118 -0.68 -16.45 -6.05
C GLY A 118 0.75 -16.21 -5.55
N ALA A 119 1.50 -15.34 -6.24
CA ALA A 119 2.87 -15.01 -5.86
C ALA A 119 2.95 -14.39 -4.44
N TRP A 120 1.98 -13.55 -4.07
CA TRP A 120 1.90 -12.98 -2.72
C TRP A 120 1.64 -14.02 -1.62
N ARG A 121 0.78 -15.01 -1.86
CA ARG A 121 0.50 -16.06 -0.86
C ARG A 121 1.67 -17.02 -0.66
N GLU A 122 2.60 -17.05 -1.61
CA GLU A 122 3.81 -17.87 -1.57
C GLU A 122 5.03 -17.15 -0.97
N SER A 123 4.96 -15.84 -0.72
CA SER A 123 6.07 -15.02 -0.18
C SER A 123 6.25 -15.13 1.33
#